data_AF-A0A5R9KRG6-F1
#
_entry.id   AF-A0A5R9KRG6-F1
#
_cell.length_a   1.000
_cell.length_b   1.000
_cell.length_c   1.000
_cell.angle_alpha   90.00
_cell.angle_beta   90.00
_cell.angle_gamma   90.00
#
_symmetry.space_group_name_H-M   'P 1'
#
loop_
_entity.id
_entity.type
_entity.pdbx_description
1 polymer ?
#
loop_
_entity_poly.entity_id
_entity_poly.type
_entity_poly.pdbx_seq_one_letter_code
_entity_poly.pdbx_strand_id
1 'polypeptide(L)'
;MSNKISIWFVAIGFLWLTSCHKQRSSTSVIQIVATDSVAVDSLPANPDSSVAAIDSAETNAAVKVNEIQFDYLVAKSKFSFKSKTQDFDNTNVNIRIKKDSVIWISVTGVGFEVARGLITPDSIIFMDKFHKDYFVFSYEQLSKQYNFNLNFALLQSVIIGNMPFPQPADAPFVKQNDFYVLKQMVERLEVDNFIGENNLKLSRLKATEVPTQNTFILDYEDFREVQGFLFPFTSIINLNVKSQKDQQVNQTDMRIRHSKVDLVRESPGFPFSVPSGYKRKR
;
A
#
# COMPACT_ATOMS: atom_id res chain seq x y z
N MET A 1 22.80 8.89 20.90
CA MET A 1 22.19 10.24 20.75
C MET A 1 20.73 10.07 20.34
N SER A 2 19.82 10.64 21.11
CA SER A 2 18.38 10.42 21.00
C SER A 2 17.79 11.23 19.83
N ASN A 3 17.55 10.58 18.69
CA ASN A 3 16.85 11.19 17.55
C ASN A 3 15.35 11.20 17.81
N LYS A 4 14.85 12.28 18.42
CA LYS A 4 13.44 12.64 18.38
C LYS A 4 13.12 13.22 17.01
N ILE A 5 12.81 12.36 16.04
CA ILE A 5 12.14 12.75 14.80
C ILE A 5 10.67 12.98 15.14
N SER A 6 10.36 14.16 15.70
CA SER A 6 8.99 14.63 15.84
C SER A 6 8.58 15.25 14.51
N ILE A 7 8.04 14.42 13.62
CA ILE A 7 7.35 14.89 12.42
C ILE A 7 5.99 15.40 12.89
N TRP A 8 5.95 16.71 13.14
CA TRP A 8 4.73 17.46 13.43
C TRP A 8 3.91 17.57 12.14
N PHE A 9 2.91 16.71 11.98
CA PHE A 9 1.77 17.03 11.12
C PHE A 9 0.69 17.69 11.97
N VAL A 10 0.08 18.70 11.37
CA VAL A 10 -0.94 19.61 11.87
C VAL A 10 -2.00 18.90 12.72
N ALA A 11 -1.95 19.08 14.03
CA ALA A 11 -3.07 18.84 14.93
C ALA A 11 -3.93 20.11 14.98
N ILE A 12 -5.04 20.12 14.24
CA ILE A 12 -6.11 21.09 14.48
C ILE A 12 -7.02 20.50 15.54
N GLY A 13 -7.07 21.20 16.68
CA GLY A 13 -7.95 20.88 17.79
C GLY A 13 -9.41 21.01 17.38
N PHE A 14 -10.18 19.98 17.74
CA PHE A 14 -11.64 20.06 17.79
C PHE A 14 -12.07 19.94 19.26
N LEU A 15 -12.54 21.07 19.79
CA LEU A 15 -13.43 21.12 20.94
C LEU A 15 -14.74 20.43 20.56
N TRP A 16 -15.05 19.31 21.22
CA TRP A 16 -16.42 18.81 21.30
C TRP A 16 -16.76 18.51 22.76
N LEU A 17 -17.76 19.24 23.25
CA LEU A 17 -18.47 19.00 24.49
C LEU A 17 -19.16 17.63 24.40
N THR A 18 -18.78 16.67 25.23
CA THR A 18 -19.53 15.41 25.38
C THR A 18 -20.43 15.50 26.61
N SER A 19 -21.73 15.67 26.33
CA SER A 19 -22.83 15.37 27.23
C SER A 19 -23.25 13.91 27.06
N CYS A 20 -23.90 13.38 28.10
CA CYS A 20 -24.78 12.22 28.15
C CYS A 20 -24.22 10.80 28.42
N HIS A 21 -24.53 10.40 29.66
CA HIS A 21 -25.43 9.29 30.00
C HIS A 21 -24.85 7.87 30.16
N LYS A 22 -24.87 7.43 31.42
CA LYS A 22 -24.85 6.03 31.87
C LYS A 22 -25.85 5.18 31.08
N GLN A 23 -25.39 4.03 30.60
CA GLN A 23 -26.21 2.83 30.54
C GLN A 23 -25.46 1.63 31.09
N ARG A 24 -26.12 1.03 32.09
CA ARG A 24 -25.83 -0.21 32.78
C ARG A 24 -26.27 -1.35 31.85
N SER A 25 -25.41 -2.33 31.60
CA SER A 25 -25.84 -3.59 31.01
C SER A 25 -25.40 -4.76 31.90
N SER A 26 -26.35 -5.66 32.07
CA SER A 26 -26.43 -6.75 33.02
C SER A 26 -25.68 -7.99 32.55
N THR A 27 -25.05 -8.64 33.52
CA THR A 27 -24.49 -9.98 33.47
C THR A 27 -25.55 -11.03 33.15
N SER A 28 -25.28 -11.91 32.19
CA SER A 28 -25.96 -13.20 32.04
C SER A 28 -24.92 -14.30 31.92
N VAL A 29 -24.86 -15.10 32.97
CA VAL A 29 -24.07 -16.32 33.16
C VAL A 29 -24.74 -17.46 32.39
N ILE A 30 -23.97 -18.25 31.65
CA ILE A 30 -24.37 -19.62 31.28
C ILE A 30 -23.23 -20.56 31.65
N GLN A 31 -23.52 -21.44 32.62
CA GLN A 31 -22.73 -22.59 33.03
C GLN A 31 -22.78 -23.68 31.95
N ILE A 32 -21.66 -24.36 31.73
CA ILE A 32 -21.66 -25.70 31.14
C ILE A 32 -20.91 -26.64 32.09
N VAL A 33 -21.60 -27.72 32.43
CA VAL A 33 -21.28 -28.74 33.43
C VAL A 33 -20.22 -29.69 32.90
N ALA A 34 -19.29 -30.06 33.77
CA ALA A 34 -18.30 -31.10 33.56
C ALA A 34 -18.88 -32.49 33.86
N THR A 35 -18.48 -33.50 33.08
CA THR A 35 -18.53 -34.91 33.48
C THR A 35 -17.28 -35.62 32.95
N ASP A 36 -16.52 -36.15 33.91
CA ASP A 36 -15.42 -37.10 33.76
C ASP A 36 -15.86 -38.43 33.16
N SER A 37 -14.95 -39.14 32.49
CA SER A 37 -14.57 -40.52 32.85
C SER A 37 -13.47 -41.12 31.94
N VAL A 38 -12.32 -41.40 32.58
CA VAL A 38 -11.46 -42.61 32.58
C VAL A 38 -10.92 -43.23 31.28
N ALA A 39 -9.60 -43.47 31.32
CA ALA A 39 -8.71 -44.07 30.33
C ALA A 39 -8.73 -45.60 30.24
N VAL A 40 -8.37 -46.17 29.06
CA VAL A 40 -7.63 -47.45 28.93
C VAL A 40 -6.73 -47.43 27.67
N ASP A 41 -5.54 -47.99 27.85
CA ASP A 41 -4.36 -48.21 27.00
C ASP A 41 -4.53 -49.26 25.88
N SER A 42 -3.82 -49.10 24.73
CA SER A 42 -3.12 -50.15 23.95
C SER A 42 -2.76 -49.72 22.49
N LEU A 43 -1.49 -49.95 22.11
CA LEU A 43 -0.92 -50.04 20.74
C LEU A 43 -0.87 -51.53 20.29
N PRO A 44 -0.50 -51.97 19.05
CA PRO A 44 -0.07 -51.26 17.81
C PRO A 44 -0.68 -51.78 16.45
N ALA A 45 -0.42 -51.02 15.37
CA ALA A 45 -0.17 -51.37 13.95
C ALA A 45 -1.06 -52.37 13.13
N ASN A 46 -1.62 -51.88 12.01
CA ASN A 46 -1.43 -52.44 10.64
C ASN A 46 -1.94 -51.46 9.55
N PRO A 47 -1.55 -51.63 8.26
CA PRO A 47 -1.47 -50.56 7.28
C PRO A 47 -2.66 -50.54 6.30
N ASP A 48 -2.56 -49.59 5.38
CA ASP A 48 -3.14 -49.54 4.04
C ASP A 48 -4.30 -48.57 3.76
N SER A 49 -4.16 -47.95 2.58
CA SER A 49 -5.19 -47.28 1.76
C SER A 49 -5.53 -45.81 2.03
N SER A 50 -4.77 -44.96 1.33
CA SER A 50 -5.26 -43.93 0.40
C SER A 50 -6.46 -43.06 0.81
N VAL A 51 -6.20 -41.78 1.08
CA VAL A 51 -7.15 -40.71 0.73
C VAL A 51 -6.41 -39.46 0.24
N ALA A 52 -6.51 -39.26 -1.08
CA ALA A 52 -6.58 -38.00 -1.81
C ALA A 52 -5.53 -36.90 -1.53
N ALA A 53 -4.55 -36.86 -2.43
CA ALA A 53 -4.00 -35.61 -2.93
C ALA A 53 -5.13 -34.76 -3.56
N ILE A 54 -5.35 -33.55 -3.06
CA ILE A 54 -6.01 -32.46 -3.79
C ILE A 54 -5.24 -31.18 -3.47
N ASP A 55 -4.27 -30.84 -4.31
CA ASP A 55 -4.15 -29.48 -4.83
C ASP A 55 -3.38 -29.57 -6.15
N SER A 56 -4.09 -29.95 -7.20
CA SER A 56 -3.60 -29.82 -8.56
C SER A 56 -3.66 -28.33 -8.91
N ALA A 57 -2.67 -27.58 -8.43
CA ALA A 57 -2.30 -26.31 -9.01
C ALA A 57 -2.01 -26.55 -10.49
N GLU A 58 -2.96 -26.19 -11.37
CA GLU A 58 -2.74 -26.11 -12.81
C GLU A 58 -1.62 -25.11 -13.05
N THR A 59 -0.41 -25.63 -13.06
CA THR A 59 0.81 -24.89 -13.33
C THR A 59 0.89 -24.83 -14.85
N ASN A 60 1.15 -23.63 -15.39
CA ASN A 60 1.37 -23.32 -16.83
C ASN A 60 0.19 -22.67 -17.59
N ALA A 61 -0.55 -21.74 -16.98
CA ALA A 61 -1.30 -20.76 -17.76
C ALA A 61 -0.35 -19.65 -18.26
N ALA A 62 -0.24 -19.45 -19.58
CA ALA A 62 0.48 -18.31 -20.15
C ALA A 62 -0.35 -17.03 -19.94
N VAL A 63 -0.17 -16.37 -18.79
CA VAL A 63 -0.92 -15.17 -18.42
C VAL A 63 -0.13 -13.93 -18.80
N LYS A 64 -0.74 -13.07 -19.62
CA LYS A 64 -0.22 -11.73 -19.91
C LYS A 64 -0.96 -10.72 -19.05
N VAL A 65 -0.25 -10.08 -18.13
CA VAL A 65 -0.84 -9.06 -17.25
C VAL A 65 -1.17 -7.80 -18.05
N ASN A 66 -2.40 -7.30 -17.88
CA ASN A 66 -2.86 -6.08 -18.52
C ASN A 66 -2.36 -4.86 -17.76
N GLU A 67 -1.55 -4.05 -18.43
CA GLU A 67 -0.99 -2.81 -17.89
C GLU A 67 -1.56 -1.58 -18.61
N ILE A 68 -1.69 -0.49 -17.87
CA ILE A 68 -2.12 0.80 -18.40
C ILE A 68 -0.95 1.42 -19.14
N GLN A 69 -1.17 1.77 -20.40
CA GLN A 69 -0.22 2.50 -21.23
C GLN A 69 -0.65 3.96 -21.32
N PHE A 70 0.24 4.89 -20.96
CA PHE A 70 -0.04 6.31 -20.96
C PHE A 70 1.26 7.11 -21.10
N ASP A 71 1.18 8.32 -21.66
CA ASP A 71 2.27 9.29 -21.64
C ASP A 71 2.17 10.15 -20.38
N TYR A 72 0.98 10.70 -20.15
CA TYR A 72 0.66 11.51 -19.00
C TYR A 72 -0.67 11.11 -18.37
N LEU A 73 -0.72 11.19 -17.04
CA LEU A 73 -1.92 10.98 -16.24
C LEU A 73 -2.18 12.21 -15.38
N VAL A 74 -3.43 12.63 -15.32
CA VAL A 74 -3.91 13.65 -14.38
C VAL A 74 -5.01 13.05 -13.54
N ALA A 75 -4.88 13.15 -12.22
CA ALA A 75 -5.89 12.62 -11.30
C ALA A 75 -6.23 13.60 -10.19
N LYS A 76 -7.52 13.65 -9.85
CA LYS A 76 -8.02 14.24 -8.61
C LYS A 76 -8.31 13.11 -7.64
N SER A 77 -7.79 13.21 -6.43
CA SER A 77 -7.79 12.10 -5.48
C SER A 77 -8.03 12.57 -4.05
N LYS A 78 -8.46 11.63 -3.23
CA LYS A 78 -8.48 11.70 -1.77
C LYS A 78 -7.39 10.78 -1.24
N PHE A 79 -6.59 11.28 -0.30
CA PHE A 79 -5.57 10.49 0.37
C PHE A 79 -5.87 10.40 1.87
N SER A 80 -5.75 9.19 2.40
CA SER A 80 -5.89 8.87 3.81
C SER A 80 -4.63 8.19 4.29
N PHE A 81 -4.19 8.51 5.50
CA PHE A 81 -2.99 7.95 6.12
C PHE A 81 -3.24 7.74 7.61
N LYS A 82 -2.85 6.57 8.11
CA LYS A 82 -2.92 6.25 9.52
C LYS A 82 -1.66 5.49 9.94
N SER A 83 -1.06 5.94 11.03
CA SER A 83 0.06 5.29 11.72
C SER A 83 -0.11 5.43 13.23
N LYS A 84 0.86 4.96 14.02
CA LYS A 84 0.85 5.13 15.49
C LYS A 84 0.83 6.60 15.94
N THR A 85 1.35 7.52 15.14
CA THR A 85 1.55 8.92 15.55
C THR A 85 0.70 9.92 14.76
N GLN A 86 0.10 9.50 13.66
CA GLN A 86 -0.59 10.38 12.72
C GLN A 86 -1.81 9.68 12.16
N ASP A 87 -2.91 10.42 12.08
CA ASP A 87 -4.16 9.95 11.49
C ASP A 87 -4.79 11.14 10.76
N PHE A 88 -4.91 11.05 9.44
CA PHE A 88 -5.66 12.00 8.64
C PHE A 88 -6.36 11.30 7.49
N ASP A 89 -7.58 11.75 7.20
CA ASP A 89 -8.46 11.10 6.24
C ASP A 89 -8.95 12.08 5.17
N ASN A 90 -9.08 11.59 3.94
CA ASN A 90 -9.69 12.30 2.82
C ASN A 90 -9.10 13.68 2.48
N THR A 91 -7.79 13.82 2.63
CA THR A 91 -7.05 15.00 2.17
C THR A 91 -7.14 15.11 0.65
N ASN A 92 -7.42 16.31 0.13
CA ASN A 92 -7.50 16.53 -1.32
C ASN A 92 -6.10 16.53 -1.95
N VAL A 93 -5.92 15.72 -2.97
CA VAL A 93 -4.65 15.59 -3.69
C VAL A 93 -4.88 15.66 -5.20
N ASN A 94 -4.17 16.56 -5.87
CA ASN A 94 -4.05 16.55 -7.33
C ASN A 94 -2.73 15.88 -7.70
N ILE A 95 -2.80 14.90 -8.59
CA ILE A 95 -1.66 14.11 -9.05
C ILE A 95 -1.49 14.34 -10.55
N ARG A 96 -0.25 14.55 -10.98
CA ARG A 96 0.14 14.54 -12.39
C ARG A 96 1.31 13.59 -12.54
N ILE A 97 1.29 12.74 -13.55
CA ILE A 97 2.35 11.79 -13.82
C ILE A 97 2.78 11.96 -15.27
N LYS A 98 4.09 11.99 -15.50
CA LYS A 98 4.69 11.60 -16.78
C LYS A 98 5.29 10.22 -16.57
N LYS A 99 4.87 9.25 -17.37
CA LYS A 99 5.27 7.86 -17.24
C LYS A 99 6.80 7.74 -17.10
N ASP A 100 7.23 6.98 -16.10
CA ASP A 100 8.62 6.61 -15.83
C ASP A 100 9.57 7.79 -15.56
N SER A 101 9.03 8.99 -15.30
CA SER A 101 9.83 10.22 -15.25
C SER A 101 9.51 11.14 -14.08
N VAL A 102 8.24 11.43 -13.82
CA VAL A 102 7.89 12.35 -12.72
C VAL A 102 6.47 12.11 -12.22
N ILE A 103 6.31 12.13 -10.91
CA ILE A 103 5.02 12.24 -10.23
C ILE A 103 5.02 13.57 -9.48
N TRP A 104 4.09 14.44 -9.83
CA TRP A 104 3.88 15.73 -9.19
C TRP A 104 2.60 15.69 -8.38
N ILE A 105 2.66 16.20 -7.16
CA ILE A 105 1.60 16.10 -6.17
C ILE A 105 1.33 17.49 -5.62
N SER A 106 0.06 17.88 -5.55
CA SER A 106 -0.40 19.09 -4.89
C SER A 106 -1.49 18.75 -3.89
N VAL A 107 -1.22 19.05 -2.63
CA VAL A 107 -2.10 18.75 -1.50
C VAL A 107 -2.82 20.03 -1.10
N THR A 108 -4.15 19.99 -1.08
CA THR A 108 -4.99 21.14 -0.77
C THR A 108 -5.72 20.94 0.56
N GLY A 109 -5.53 21.86 1.49
CA GLY A 109 -6.24 21.93 2.77
C GLY A 109 -6.95 23.28 2.90
N VAL A 110 -8.20 23.30 3.35
CA VAL A 110 -8.99 24.53 3.61
C VAL A 110 -8.95 25.54 2.43
N GLY A 111 -9.05 25.03 1.19
CA GLY A 111 -9.14 25.87 -0.01
C GLY A 111 -7.81 26.36 -0.60
N PHE A 112 -6.66 26.09 0.02
CA PHE A 112 -5.34 26.46 -0.50
C PHE A 112 -4.34 25.29 -0.50
N GLU A 113 -3.30 25.40 -1.33
CA GLU A 113 -2.25 24.39 -1.41
C GLU A 113 -1.35 24.45 -0.18
N VAL A 114 -1.39 23.39 0.64
CA VAL A 114 -0.63 23.26 1.89
C VAL A 114 0.68 22.50 1.71
N ALA A 115 0.75 21.60 0.73
CA ALA A 115 1.97 20.88 0.40
C ALA A 115 2.12 20.63 -1.09
N ARG A 116 3.36 20.49 -1.56
CA ARG A 116 3.70 20.15 -2.93
C ARG A 116 4.80 19.09 -2.96
N GLY A 117 4.61 18.05 -3.76
CA GLY A 117 5.58 16.98 -3.95
C GLY A 117 6.07 16.91 -5.39
N LEU A 118 7.34 16.56 -5.56
CA LEU A 118 7.95 16.16 -6.82
C LEU A 118 8.74 14.88 -6.56
N ILE A 119 8.33 13.80 -7.20
CA ILE A 119 8.95 12.48 -7.11
C ILE A 119 9.52 12.18 -8.50
N THR A 120 10.82 11.91 -8.56
CA THR A 120 11.54 11.52 -9.78
C THR A 120 12.22 10.16 -9.55
N PRO A 121 12.80 9.53 -10.58
CA PRO A 121 13.59 8.31 -10.42
C PRO A 121 14.74 8.40 -9.40
N ASP A 122 15.26 9.60 -9.16
CA ASP A 122 16.43 9.80 -8.30
C ASP A 122 16.08 10.23 -6.88
N SER A 123 14.98 10.98 -6.71
CA SER A 123 14.69 11.64 -5.44
C SER A 123 13.23 11.97 -5.24
N ILE A 124 12.90 12.26 -3.99
CA ILE A 124 11.61 12.77 -3.58
C ILE A 124 11.80 14.11 -2.87
N ILE A 125 11.14 15.14 -3.37
CA ILE A 125 11.12 16.47 -2.77
C ILE A 125 9.71 16.79 -2.32
N PHE A 126 9.55 17.11 -1.04
CA PHE A 126 8.28 17.59 -0.49
C PHE A 126 8.46 18.98 0.11
N MET A 127 7.53 19.87 -0.20
CA MET A 127 7.45 21.21 0.36
C MET A 127 6.24 21.31 1.27
N ASP A 128 6.47 21.72 2.50
CA ASP A 128 5.45 22.22 3.41
C ASP A 128 5.31 23.72 3.18
N LYS A 129 4.24 24.13 2.52
CA LYS A 129 4.01 25.53 2.16
C LYS A 129 3.50 26.37 3.32
N PHE A 130 2.95 25.72 4.35
CA PHE A 130 2.46 26.38 5.54
C PHE A 130 3.64 26.79 6.44
N HIS A 131 4.57 25.87 6.70
CA HIS A 131 5.75 26.12 7.54
C HIS A 131 6.94 26.69 6.76
N LYS A 132 6.87 26.77 5.42
CA LYS A 132 7.97 27.17 4.53
C LYS A 132 9.20 26.27 4.72
N ASP A 133 8.96 24.97 4.85
CA ASP A 133 9.99 23.96 4.98
C ASP A 133 9.98 23.05 3.76
N TYR A 134 11.12 22.44 3.44
CA TYR A 134 11.17 21.41 2.41
C TYR A 134 12.13 20.28 2.78
N PHE A 135 11.83 19.10 2.26
CA PHE A 135 12.53 17.86 2.52
C PHE A 135 12.97 17.27 1.19
N VAL A 136 14.15 16.64 1.19
CA VAL A 136 14.70 15.95 0.03
C VAL A 136 15.18 14.59 0.50
N PHE A 137 14.56 13.54 -0.02
CA PHE A 137 14.88 12.16 0.30
C PHE A 137 15.40 11.43 -0.94
N SER A 138 16.43 10.60 -0.75
CA SER A 138 16.76 9.56 -1.73
C SER A 138 15.96 8.29 -1.44
N TYR A 139 15.78 7.45 -2.46
CA TYR A 139 15.18 6.13 -2.28
C TYR A 139 15.97 5.27 -1.31
N GLU A 140 17.30 5.32 -1.35
CA GLU A 140 18.16 4.60 -0.41
C GLU A 140 17.86 4.96 1.06
N GLN A 141 17.65 6.26 1.36
CA GLN A 141 17.34 6.71 2.72
C GLN A 141 16.00 6.15 3.20
N LEU A 142 14.97 6.23 2.36
CA LEU A 142 13.64 5.72 2.69
C LEU A 142 13.66 4.19 2.80
N SER A 143 14.37 3.52 1.90
CA SER A 143 14.49 2.07 1.91
C SER A 143 15.15 1.55 3.18
N LYS A 144 16.16 2.25 3.70
CA LYS A 144 16.77 1.95 5.01
C LYS A 144 15.80 2.21 6.16
N GLN A 145 15.07 3.34 6.12
CA GLN A 145 14.15 3.72 7.20
C GLN A 145 12.98 2.75 7.33
N TYR A 146 12.41 2.30 6.22
CA TYR A 146 11.27 1.39 6.21
C TYR A 146 11.68 -0.09 6.08
N ASN A 147 12.99 -0.36 5.95
CA ASN A 147 13.57 -1.67 5.65
C ASN A 147 12.75 -2.41 4.58
N PHE A 148 12.59 -1.73 3.44
CA PHE A 148 11.84 -2.18 2.29
C PHE A 148 12.43 -1.50 1.06
N ASN A 149 12.65 -2.22 -0.06
CA ASN A 149 13.23 -1.58 -1.25
C ASN A 149 12.18 -0.68 -1.95
N LEU A 150 12.18 0.60 -1.59
CA LEU A 150 11.35 1.63 -2.19
C LEU A 150 12.07 2.20 -3.41
N ASN A 151 11.35 2.30 -4.53
CA ASN A 151 11.84 2.92 -5.76
C ASN A 151 10.69 3.66 -6.48
N PHE A 152 11.03 4.41 -7.54
CA PHE A 152 10.05 5.17 -8.31
C PHE A 152 8.96 4.28 -8.94
N ALA A 153 9.34 3.13 -9.51
CA ALA A 153 8.42 2.22 -10.19
C ALA A 153 7.33 1.71 -9.24
N LEU A 154 7.68 1.43 -7.98
CA LEU A 154 6.73 1.05 -6.94
C LEU A 154 5.76 2.19 -6.61
N LEU A 155 6.26 3.40 -6.39
CA LEU A 155 5.42 4.55 -6.09
C LEU A 155 4.47 4.89 -7.25
N GLN A 156 4.96 4.81 -8.49
CA GLN A 156 4.14 4.98 -9.68
C GLN A 156 3.05 3.91 -9.72
N SER A 157 3.42 2.65 -9.52
CA SER A 157 2.51 1.51 -9.57
C SER A 157 1.36 1.65 -8.57
N VAL A 158 1.65 2.01 -7.31
CA VAL A 158 0.64 2.27 -6.27
C VAL A 158 -0.47 3.21 -6.74
N ILE A 159 -0.16 4.16 -7.62
CA ILE A 159 -1.12 5.12 -8.15
C ILE A 159 -1.84 4.57 -9.39
N ILE A 160 -1.16 3.82 -10.27
CA ILE A 160 -1.69 3.47 -11.60
C ILE A 160 -2.24 2.05 -11.73
N GLY A 161 -1.93 1.13 -10.82
CA GLY A 161 -2.39 -0.27 -10.93
C GLY A 161 -1.62 -1.14 -11.92
N ASN A 162 -0.36 -0.82 -12.21
CA ASN A 162 0.56 -1.68 -12.97
C ASN A 162 1.45 -2.48 -12.02
N MET A 163 2.15 -3.49 -12.55
CA MET A 163 3.09 -4.24 -11.73
C MET A 163 4.35 -3.40 -11.48
N PRO A 164 4.80 -3.27 -10.22
CA PRO A 164 6.03 -2.54 -9.92
C PRO A 164 7.29 -3.35 -10.27
N PHE A 165 7.14 -4.65 -10.48
CA PHE A 165 8.21 -5.56 -10.86
C PHE A 165 7.86 -6.21 -12.20
N PRO A 166 8.79 -6.21 -13.17
CA PRO A 166 8.54 -6.81 -14.48
C PRO A 166 8.18 -8.30 -14.36
N GLN A 167 7.29 -8.75 -15.24
CA GLN A 167 6.99 -10.17 -15.44
C GLN A 167 8.18 -10.88 -16.12
N PRO A 168 8.73 -11.98 -15.56
CA PRO A 168 9.70 -12.81 -16.23
C PRO A 168 9.11 -13.43 -17.51
N ALA A 169 9.92 -13.67 -18.54
CA ALA A 169 9.45 -14.20 -19.82
C ALA A 169 8.69 -15.53 -19.67
N ASP A 170 9.22 -16.44 -18.85
CA ASP A 170 8.64 -17.76 -18.58
C ASP A 170 7.98 -17.82 -17.19
N ALA A 171 7.38 -16.71 -16.76
CA ALA A 171 6.76 -16.57 -15.45
C ALA A 171 5.71 -17.68 -15.19
N PRO A 172 5.93 -18.57 -14.22
CA PRO A 172 4.91 -19.55 -13.86
C PRO A 172 3.79 -18.86 -13.08
N PHE A 173 2.57 -19.04 -13.55
CA PHE A 173 1.37 -18.66 -12.81
C PHE A 173 0.72 -19.91 -12.22
N VAL A 174 0.25 -19.77 -11.00
CA VAL A 174 -0.59 -20.75 -10.33
C VAL A 174 -2.00 -20.20 -10.28
N LYS A 175 -2.98 -20.94 -10.81
CA LYS A 175 -4.39 -20.58 -10.65
C LYS A 175 -4.81 -20.82 -9.19
N GLN A 176 -5.39 -19.82 -8.55
CA GLN A 176 -5.93 -19.89 -7.19
C GLN A 176 -7.25 -19.13 -7.13
N ASN A 177 -8.38 -19.84 -7.03
CA ASN A 177 -9.73 -19.26 -7.10
C ASN A 177 -9.86 -18.36 -8.35
N ASP A 178 -10.31 -17.12 -8.19
CA ASP A 178 -10.51 -16.12 -9.26
C ASP A 178 -9.21 -15.37 -9.64
N PHE A 179 -8.03 -15.89 -9.27
CA PHE A 179 -6.75 -15.26 -9.52
C PHE A 179 -5.76 -16.18 -10.22
N TYR A 180 -4.95 -15.58 -11.09
CA TYR A 180 -3.64 -16.11 -11.46
C TYR A 180 -2.58 -15.48 -10.55
N VAL A 181 -1.83 -16.30 -9.82
CA VAL A 181 -0.83 -15.83 -8.86
C VAL A 181 0.57 -16.01 -9.45
N LEU A 182 1.28 -14.90 -9.63
CA LEU A 182 2.70 -14.86 -9.99
C LEU A 182 3.54 -14.65 -8.73
N LYS A 183 4.35 -15.64 -8.40
CA LYS A 183 5.32 -15.58 -7.29
C LYS A 183 6.70 -15.21 -7.83
N GLN A 184 7.34 -14.22 -7.22
CA GLN A 184 8.67 -13.74 -7.62
C GLN A 184 9.55 -13.51 -6.40
N MET A 185 10.85 -13.73 -6.56
CA MET A 185 11.86 -13.24 -5.61
C MET A 185 12.57 -12.04 -6.26
N VAL A 186 12.37 -10.85 -5.68
CA VAL A 186 12.99 -9.61 -6.16
C VAL A 186 13.97 -9.13 -5.09
N GLU A 187 15.27 -9.36 -5.31
CA GLU A 187 16.32 -9.15 -4.32
C GLU A 187 16.06 -9.89 -3.01
N ARG A 188 15.48 -9.20 -2.01
CA ARG A 188 15.13 -9.69 -0.67
C ARG A 188 13.61 -9.72 -0.44
N LEU A 189 12.82 -9.47 -1.47
CA LEU A 189 11.35 -9.44 -1.39
C LEU A 189 10.78 -10.70 -2.02
N GLU A 190 10.05 -11.49 -1.22
CA GLU A 190 9.12 -12.48 -1.72
C GLU A 190 7.83 -11.77 -2.12
N VAL A 191 7.50 -11.78 -3.40
CA VAL A 191 6.38 -11.03 -3.98
C VAL A 191 5.35 -11.97 -4.59
N ASP A 192 4.13 -11.91 -4.09
CA ASP A 192 2.96 -12.56 -4.66
C ASP A 192 2.10 -11.49 -5.37
N ASN A 193 1.97 -11.62 -6.70
CA ASN A 193 1.10 -10.78 -7.52
C ASN A 193 -0.16 -11.56 -7.87
N PHE A 194 -1.32 -11.08 -7.42
CA PHE A 194 -2.62 -11.67 -7.68
C PHE A 194 -3.27 -10.93 -8.85
N ILE A 195 -3.38 -11.62 -9.98
CA ILE A 195 -3.92 -11.10 -11.22
C ILE A 195 -5.35 -11.61 -11.37
N GLY A 196 -6.33 -10.72 -11.50
CA GLY A 196 -7.74 -11.12 -11.61
C GLY A 196 -7.97 -11.92 -12.89
N GLU A 197 -8.61 -13.10 -12.78
CA GLU A 197 -8.87 -13.98 -13.93
C GLU A 197 -9.75 -13.30 -14.99
N ASN A 198 -10.69 -12.45 -14.56
CA ASN A 198 -11.68 -11.81 -15.41
C ASN A 198 -11.16 -10.62 -16.25
N ASN A 199 -10.15 -9.89 -15.76
CA ASN A 199 -9.68 -8.65 -16.35
C ASN A 199 -8.17 -8.61 -16.60
N LEU A 200 -7.45 -9.63 -16.12
CA LEU A 200 -6.00 -9.77 -16.15
C LEU A 200 -5.24 -8.57 -15.55
N LYS A 201 -5.87 -7.80 -14.66
CA LYS A 201 -5.25 -6.68 -13.93
C LYS A 201 -4.65 -7.19 -12.62
N LEU A 202 -3.54 -6.57 -12.22
CA LEU A 202 -3.03 -6.70 -10.86
C LEU A 202 -4.11 -6.21 -9.87
N SER A 203 -4.64 -7.14 -9.07
CA SER A 203 -5.67 -6.85 -8.06
C SER A 203 -5.07 -6.73 -6.67
N ARG A 204 -4.05 -7.54 -6.37
CA ARG A 204 -3.29 -7.46 -5.11
C ARG A 204 -1.82 -7.73 -5.34
N LEU A 205 -0.97 -7.01 -4.63
CA LEU A 205 0.45 -7.34 -4.46
C LEU A 205 0.74 -7.51 -2.97
N LYS A 206 1.35 -8.64 -2.62
CA LYS A 206 1.88 -8.89 -1.28
C LYS A 206 3.38 -9.09 -1.38
N ALA A 207 4.16 -8.19 -0.80
CA ALA A 207 5.61 -8.31 -0.69
C ALA A 207 6.02 -8.52 0.77
N THR A 208 6.88 -9.51 1.00
CA THR A 208 7.47 -9.80 2.32
C THR A 208 8.99 -9.68 2.22
N GLU A 209 9.59 -8.84 3.07
CA GLU A 209 11.05 -8.71 3.12
C GLU A 209 11.68 -9.81 3.97
N VAL A 210 12.71 -10.45 3.43
CA VAL A 210 13.54 -11.44 4.12
C VAL A 210 14.90 -10.82 4.45
N PRO A 211 15.35 -10.83 5.72
CA PRO A 211 14.86 -11.65 6.82
C PRO A 211 13.86 -10.97 7.77
N THR A 212 13.55 -9.68 7.60
CA THR A 212 12.84 -8.93 8.65
C THR A 212 11.37 -9.33 8.83
N GLN A 213 10.79 -9.96 7.82
CA GLN A 213 9.37 -10.30 7.73
C GLN A 213 8.48 -9.04 7.73
N ASN A 214 9.02 -7.90 7.27
CA ASN A 214 8.22 -6.72 7.01
C ASN A 214 7.31 -6.99 5.82
N THR A 215 6.06 -6.52 5.89
CA THR A 215 5.08 -6.76 4.81
C THR A 215 4.59 -5.47 4.21
N PHE A 216 4.47 -5.47 2.89
CA PHE A 216 3.79 -4.45 2.09
C PHE A 216 2.66 -5.14 1.33
N ILE A 217 1.42 -4.75 1.61
CA ILE A 217 0.23 -5.23 0.91
C ILE A 217 -0.39 -4.05 0.19
N LEU A 218 -0.69 -4.24 -1.08
CA LEU A 218 -1.33 -3.28 -1.95
C LEU A 218 -2.53 -3.93 -2.62
N ASP A 219 -3.71 -3.42 -2.33
CA ASP A 219 -4.97 -3.85 -2.91
C ASP A 219 -5.48 -2.77 -3.87
N TYR A 220 -5.87 -3.19 -5.07
CA TYR A 220 -6.55 -2.34 -6.03
C TYR A 220 -8.01 -2.75 -6.12
N GLU A 221 -8.88 -1.75 -6.01
CA GLU A 221 -10.34 -1.93 -6.02
C GLU A 221 -10.98 -0.92 -6.97
N ASP A 222 -12.29 -1.11 -7.22
CA ASP A 222 -13.12 -0.16 -7.96
C ASP A 222 -12.54 0.14 -9.36
N PHE A 223 -12.26 -0.93 -10.10
CA PHE A 223 -11.78 -0.84 -11.47
C PHE A 223 -12.85 -0.24 -12.38
N ARG A 224 -12.50 0.84 -13.11
CA ARG A 224 -13.39 1.53 -14.05
C ARG A 224 -12.68 1.80 -15.36
N GLU A 225 -13.44 1.90 -16.43
CA GLU A 225 -12.90 2.25 -17.72
C GLU A 225 -12.52 3.74 -17.79
N VAL A 226 -11.30 4.01 -18.25
CA VAL A 226 -10.78 5.34 -18.53
C VAL A 226 -10.12 5.28 -19.91
N GLN A 227 -10.76 5.89 -20.90
CA GLN A 227 -10.28 5.94 -22.29
C GLN A 227 -9.87 4.56 -22.85
N GLY A 228 -10.69 3.53 -22.62
CA GLY A 228 -10.43 2.17 -23.09
C GLY A 228 -9.50 1.32 -22.22
N PHE A 229 -8.99 1.85 -21.11
CA PHE A 229 -8.19 1.09 -20.14
C PHE A 229 -8.94 0.90 -18.83
N LEU A 230 -8.80 -0.28 -18.22
CA LEU A 230 -9.32 -0.53 -16.88
C LEU A 230 -8.35 0.03 -15.82
N PHE A 231 -8.79 1.02 -15.07
CA PHE A 231 -8.01 1.77 -14.08
C PHE A 231 -8.59 1.58 -12.66
N PRO A 232 -7.79 1.29 -11.62
CA PRO A 232 -8.30 1.17 -10.25
C PRO A 232 -8.59 2.54 -9.64
N PHE A 233 -9.83 2.80 -9.22
CA PHE A 233 -10.15 4.07 -8.56
C PHE A 233 -9.82 4.06 -7.07
N THR A 234 -9.47 2.92 -6.50
CA THR A 234 -9.03 2.79 -5.11
C THR A 234 -7.76 1.96 -4.99
N SER A 235 -6.76 2.49 -4.29
CA SER A 235 -5.57 1.76 -3.85
C SER A 235 -5.53 1.75 -2.32
N ILE A 236 -5.47 0.58 -1.70
CA ILE A 236 -5.33 0.41 -0.24
C ILE A 236 -3.94 -0.18 0.01
N ILE A 237 -3.18 0.46 0.89
CA ILE A 237 -1.81 0.07 1.19
C ILE A 237 -1.72 -0.20 2.69
N ASN A 238 -1.22 -1.38 3.05
CA ASN A 238 -0.90 -1.75 4.41
C ASN A 238 0.59 -2.09 4.50
N LEU A 239 1.30 -1.40 5.38
CA LEU A 239 2.72 -1.59 5.61
C LEU A 239 2.94 -1.97 7.07
N ASN A 240 3.52 -3.14 7.32
CA ASN A 240 3.90 -3.59 8.66
C ASN A 240 5.42 -3.70 8.73
N VAL A 241 6.03 -2.78 9.47
CA VAL A 241 7.50 -2.70 9.61
C VAL A 241 7.89 -2.94 11.05
N LYS A 242 8.76 -3.91 11.29
CA LYS A 242 9.36 -4.12 12.61
C LYS A 242 10.35 -3.01 12.92
N SER A 243 10.14 -2.38 14.07
CA SER A 243 11.05 -1.39 14.63
C SER A 243 12.34 -2.06 15.09
N GLN A 244 13.48 -1.56 14.62
CA GLN A 244 14.79 -2.06 15.07
C GLN A 244 15.06 -1.76 16.57
N LYS A 245 14.36 -0.78 17.15
CA LYS A 245 14.61 -0.32 18.52
C LYS A 245 13.98 -1.23 19.58
N ASP A 246 12.76 -1.70 19.34
CA ASP A 246 11.93 -2.40 20.33
C ASP A 246 11.26 -3.66 19.77
N GLN A 247 11.57 -4.04 18.52
CA GLN A 247 11.01 -5.20 17.81
C GLN A 247 9.48 -5.16 17.62
N GLN A 248 8.84 -4.05 17.96
CA GLN A 248 7.40 -3.87 17.78
C GLN A 248 7.06 -3.66 16.31
N VAL A 249 5.94 -4.21 15.87
CA VAL A 249 5.41 -3.96 14.53
C VAL A 249 4.77 -2.58 14.51
N ASN A 250 5.19 -1.75 13.56
CA ASN A 250 4.58 -0.48 13.24
C ASN A 250 3.70 -0.68 12.00
N GLN A 251 2.39 -0.67 12.20
CA GLN A 251 1.42 -0.68 11.12
C GLN A 251 1.22 0.74 10.58
N THR A 252 1.20 0.86 9.26
CA THR A 252 0.84 2.07 8.53
C THR A 252 -0.19 1.71 7.47
N ASP A 253 -1.34 2.35 7.51
CA ASP A 253 -2.42 2.20 6.54
C ASP A 253 -2.49 3.45 5.68
N MET A 254 -2.59 3.27 4.37
CA MET A 254 -2.79 4.36 3.42
C MET A 254 -3.90 4.00 2.44
N ARG A 255 -4.62 5.01 1.97
CA ARG A 255 -5.63 4.83 0.94
C ARG A 255 -5.58 5.99 -0.05
N ILE A 256 -5.59 5.66 -1.34
CA ILE A 256 -5.80 6.61 -2.42
C ILE A 256 -7.15 6.30 -3.04
N ARG A 257 -8.04 7.29 -3.12
CA ARG A 257 -9.31 7.20 -3.86
C ARG A 257 -9.36 8.26 -4.93
N HIS A 258 -9.35 7.86 -6.19
CA HIS A 258 -9.49 8.77 -7.30
C HIS A 258 -10.95 9.19 -7.46
N SER A 259 -11.20 10.50 -7.61
CA SER A 259 -12.51 11.03 -8.01
C SER A 259 -12.57 11.32 -9.50
N LYS A 260 -11.41 11.57 -10.13
CA LYS A 260 -11.27 11.73 -11.57
C LYS A 260 -9.88 11.28 -12.00
N VAL A 261 -9.80 10.59 -13.14
CA VAL A 261 -8.56 10.22 -13.83
C VAL A 261 -8.73 10.53 -15.31
N ASP A 262 -7.75 11.20 -15.89
CA ASP A 262 -7.66 11.50 -17.32
C ASP A 262 -6.28 11.06 -17.81
N LEU A 263 -6.23 10.29 -18.91
CA LEU A 263 -4.99 10.01 -19.63
C LEU A 263 -4.88 11.06 -20.76
N VAL A 264 -3.73 11.72 -20.87
CA VAL A 264 -3.55 12.83 -21.83
C VAL A 264 -2.24 12.66 -22.59
N ARG A 265 -2.22 13.16 -23.83
CA ARG A 265 -1.04 13.12 -24.71
C ARG A 265 -0.15 14.35 -24.57
N GLU A 266 -0.74 15.49 -24.24
CA GLU A 266 -0.01 16.74 -24.02
C GLU A 266 0.43 16.85 -22.56
N SER A 267 1.62 17.42 -22.34
CA SER A 267 2.15 17.59 -21.00
C SER A 267 1.24 18.51 -20.17
N PRO A 268 0.72 18.06 -19.01
CA PRO A 268 -0.08 18.90 -18.13
C PRO A 268 0.76 19.91 -17.33
N GLY A 269 2.09 19.91 -17.53
CA GLY A 269 3.04 20.74 -16.81
C GLY A 269 3.31 20.24 -15.39
N PHE A 270 4.56 20.39 -14.95
CA PHE A 270 5.06 19.95 -13.64
C PHE A 270 5.76 21.10 -12.89
N PRO A 271 5.09 22.25 -12.66
CA PRO A 271 5.73 23.42 -12.08
C PRO A 271 6.19 23.13 -10.65
N PHE A 272 7.50 23.19 -10.45
CA PHE A 272 8.10 22.95 -9.15
C PHE A 272 9.38 23.78 -9.01
N SER A 273 9.41 24.63 -7.99
CA SER A 273 10.60 25.35 -7.56
C SER A 273 10.49 25.56 -6.06
N VAL A 274 11.61 25.43 -5.37
CA VAL A 274 11.69 25.73 -3.93
C VAL A 274 11.98 27.22 -3.78
N PRO A 275 11.07 28.02 -3.23
CA PRO A 275 11.31 29.46 -3.05
C PRO A 275 12.46 29.71 -2.08
N SER A 276 13.21 30.80 -2.27
CA SER A 276 14.41 31.14 -1.48
C SER A 276 14.18 31.25 0.03
N GLY A 277 12.95 31.59 0.45
CA GLY A 277 12.58 31.66 1.86
C GLY A 277 12.31 30.32 2.55
N TYR A 278 12.40 29.19 1.83
CA TYR A 278 12.12 27.88 2.39
C TYR A 278 13.37 27.27 3.05
N LYS A 279 13.18 26.61 4.19
CA LYS A 279 14.28 25.98 4.94
C LYS A 279 14.33 24.49 4.64
N ARG A 280 15.51 23.99 4.28
CA ARG A 280 15.73 22.55 4.12
C ARG A 280 15.71 21.88 5.49
N LYS A 281 14.87 20.87 5.65
CA LYS A 281 14.87 19.97 6.80
C LYS A 281 15.55 18.65 6.43
N ARG A 282 16.17 18.02 7.43
CA ARG A 282 16.81 16.71 7.34
C ARG A 282 16.00 15.71 8.14
#